data_AF-A0A2L2L7M9-F1
#
_entry.id   AF-A0A2L2L7M9-F1
#
_cell.length_a   1.000
_cell.length_b   1.000
_cell.length_c   1.000
_cell.angle_alpha   90.00
_cell.angle_beta   90.00
_cell.angle_gamma   90.00
#
_symmetry.space_group_name_H-M   'P 1'
#
loop_
_entity.id
_entity.type
_entity.pdbx_description
1 polymer ?
#
loop_
_entity_poly.entity_id
_entity_poly.type
_entity_poly.pdbx_seq_one_letter_code
_entity_poly.pdbx_strand_id
1 'polypeptide(L)'
;MTMPIFRKAGEPAFRIHTLAALLLAGTALAGCATTQRPPDISYDDAPAAVQTVDPAAPVRVVELPRPLPLPGQMKPVEESRQAPEPADATARVNQANAAARIQPVRDGFINSMQVYPFTQGALYQVYTAVGQITDIALQPGEQLVGSGPVAAGDTVRWIIGDTQSGSGATLQVHILVKPTRAELMTNLVINTNLHTYHMELRSTERTYMASVSWQYPQDQLIALRRQNAEAQATQPVATGVDLSRINFRYEVTGDRAAWRPLRAYDDGRQVFIEFRGASARARCRRCSLSAPKATPPSSSTTGSATTT
;
A
#
# COMPACT_ATOMS: atom_id res chain seq x y z
N MET A 1 24.09 102.44 -50.77
CA MET A 1 22.97 102.91 -49.94
C MET A 1 21.81 101.98 -50.23
N THR A 2 21.21 101.27 -49.27
CA THR A 2 20.65 101.76 -48.01
C THR A 2 20.46 100.57 -47.05
N MET A 3 20.87 100.71 -45.79
CA MET A 3 20.35 99.95 -44.63
C MET A 3 18.94 100.48 -44.26
N PRO A 4 18.18 99.93 -43.27
CA PRO A 4 18.23 98.67 -42.52
C PRO A 4 16.82 97.99 -42.44
N ILE A 5 16.63 96.97 -41.59
CA ILE A 5 15.51 96.87 -40.61
C ILE A 5 15.78 95.69 -39.66
N PHE A 6 15.66 95.98 -38.36
CA PHE A 6 15.70 95.06 -37.22
C PHE A 6 14.28 94.55 -36.90
N ARG A 7 14.09 93.24 -36.74
CA ARG A 7 12.96 92.57 -36.05
C ARG A 7 13.42 91.16 -35.69
N LYS A 8 13.04 90.46 -34.63
CA LYS A 8 12.39 90.66 -33.33
C LYS A 8 12.54 89.28 -32.64
N ALA A 9 12.79 89.22 -31.33
CA ALA A 9 12.99 87.96 -30.61
C ALA A 9 11.76 87.02 -30.68
N GLY A 10 12.00 85.72 -30.87
CA GLY A 10 11.01 84.64 -30.80
C GLY A 10 11.43 83.58 -29.77
N GLU A 11 10.49 83.18 -28.92
CA GLU A 11 10.65 82.43 -27.67
C GLU A 11 11.09 80.95 -27.83
N PRO A 12 11.73 80.34 -26.80
CA PRO A 12 12.32 79.00 -26.85
C PRO A 12 11.36 77.92 -26.31
N ALA A 13 10.20 77.70 -26.93
CA ALA A 13 9.24 76.70 -26.42
C ALA A 13 9.24 75.35 -27.17
N PHE A 14 9.87 75.27 -28.35
CA PHE A 14 9.68 74.12 -29.26
C PHE A 14 10.75 73.02 -29.17
N ARG A 15 11.84 73.21 -28.40
CA ARG A 15 12.96 72.24 -28.35
C ARG A 15 12.85 71.17 -27.24
N ILE A 16 11.94 71.34 -26.29
CA ILE A 16 11.81 70.40 -25.15
C ILE A 16 10.84 69.24 -25.49
N HIS A 17 9.78 69.52 -26.25
CA HIS A 17 8.77 68.53 -26.61
C HIS A 17 9.26 67.53 -27.67
N THR A 18 10.17 67.93 -28.56
CA THR A 18 10.76 67.05 -29.57
C THR A 18 11.78 66.08 -28.99
N LEU A 19 12.53 66.49 -27.95
CA LEU A 19 13.45 65.60 -27.25
C LEU A 19 12.71 64.57 -26.37
N ALA A 20 11.62 64.99 -25.71
CA ALA A 20 10.77 64.12 -24.92
C ALA A 20 10.04 63.07 -25.80
N ALA A 21 9.52 63.46 -26.97
CA ALA A 21 8.89 62.53 -27.90
C ALA A 21 9.89 61.52 -28.50
N LEU A 22 11.13 61.92 -28.75
CA LEU A 22 12.18 61.02 -29.25
C LEU A 22 12.65 60.02 -28.18
N LEU A 23 12.73 60.45 -26.91
CA LEU A 23 13.07 59.58 -25.78
C LEU A 23 11.95 58.59 -25.42
N LEU A 24 10.67 58.97 -25.59
CA LEU A 24 9.53 58.07 -25.42
C LEU A 24 9.36 57.07 -26.59
N ALA A 25 9.78 57.42 -27.81
CA ALA A 25 9.75 56.49 -28.94
C ALA A 25 10.85 55.42 -28.87
N GLY A 26 12.01 55.73 -28.27
CA GLY A 26 13.12 54.78 -28.11
C GLY A 26 12.83 53.62 -27.15
N THR A 27 11.98 53.83 -26.13
CA THR A 27 11.62 52.77 -25.17
C THR A 27 10.56 51.80 -25.69
N ALA A 28 9.81 52.17 -26.73
CA ALA A 28 8.79 51.31 -27.33
C ALA A 28 9.35 50.21 -28.26
N LEU A 29 10.57 50.38 -28.82
CA LEU A 29 11.18 49.37 -29.71
C LEU A 29 12.05 48.32 -29.00
N ALA A 30 12.35 48.46 -27.71
CA ALA A 30 13.13 47.47 -26.96
C ALA A 30 12.29 46.29 -26.41
N GLY A 31 10.98 46.26 -26.69
CA GLY A 31 10.04 45.31 -26.08
C GLY A 31 9.85 43.97 -26.78
N CYS A 32 10.40 43.75 -27.98
CA CYS A 32 10.08 42.57 -28.81
C CYS A 32 11.32 41.72 -29.16
N ALA A 33 12.13 41.36 -28.17
CA ALA A 33 13.09 40.26 -28.30
C ALA A 33 13.47 39.67 -26.95
N THR A 34 12.50 39.37 -26.08
CA THR A 34 12.76 38.43 -24.99
C THR A 34 12.74 37.02 -25.57
N THR A 35 13.90 36.59 -26.06
CA THR A 35 14.17 35.18 -26.38
C THR A 35 14.20 34.44 -25.05
N GLN A 36 13.02 34.11 -24.54
CA GLN A 36 12.87 33.30 -23.34
C GLN A 36 13.33 31.88 -23.70
N ARG A 37 14.65 31.66 -23.62
CA ARG A 37 15.26 30.34 -23.78
C ARG A 37 14.56 29.43 -22.77
N PRO A 38 13.86 28.36 -23.22
CA PRO A 38 13.27 27.40 -22.31
C PRO A 38 14.34 26.92 -21.34
N PRO A 39 14.03 26.74 -20.04
CA PRO A 39 15.01 26.23 -19.09
C PRO A 39 15.58 24.92 -19.63
N ASP A 40 16.92 24.84 -19.67
CA ASP A 40 17.63 23.62 -20.03
C ASP A 40 17.40 22.62 -18.90
N ILE A 41 16.57 21.62 -19.16
CA ILE A 41 16.30 20.55 -18.21
C ILE A 41 17.51 19.63 -18.28
N SER A 42 18.36 19.62 -17.25
CA SER A 42 19.48 18.67 -17.15
C SER A 42 18.90 17.25 -17.01
N TYR A 43 19.34 16.33 -17.88
CA TYR A 43 18.81 14.97 -18.00
C TYR A 43 19.68 13.91 -17.28
N ASP A 44 20.78 14.32 -16.65
CA ASP A 44 21.80 13.38 -16.14
C ASP A 44 21.52 12.83 -14.74
N ASP A 45 20.44 13.26 -14.08
CA ASP A 45 20.01 12.75 -12.76
C ASP A 45 18.80 11.81 -12.84
N ALA A 46 18.71 10.97 -13.89
CA ALA A 46 17.79 9.85 -13.85
C ALA A 46 18.40 8.75 -12.95
N PRO A 47 17.81 8.44 -11.78
CA PRO A 47 18.33 7.36 -10.95
C PRO A 47 18.32 6.07 -11.78
N ALA A 48 19.43 5.32 -11.70
CA ALA A 48 19.55 4.02 -12.35
C ALA A 48 18.34 3.15 -12.01
N ALA A 49 17.77 2.48 -13.00
CA ALA A 49 16.64 1.58 -12.82
C ALA A 49 17.04 0.47 -11.83
N VAL A 50 16.55 0.59 -10.59
CA VAL A 50 16.70 -0.44 -9.58
C VAL A 50 15.70 -1.55 -9.95
N GLN A 51 16.21 -2.76 -10.15
CA GLN A 51 15.39 -3.97 -10.20
C GLN A 51 14.72 -4.13 -8.83
N THR A 52 13.51 -3.58 -8.69
CA THR A 52 12.64 -3.89 -7.56
C THR A 52 12.20 -5.34 -7.70
N VAL A 53 12.36 -6.13 -6.64
CA VAL A 53 11.86 -7.51 -6.59
C VAL A 53 10.39 -7.50 -7.02
N ASP A 54 10.03 -8.38 -7.96
CA ASP A 54 8.65 -8.49 -8.40
C ASP A 54 7.74 -8.71 -7.19
N PRO A 55 6.67 -7.90 -7.03
CA PRO A 55 5.75 -8.07 -5.92
C PRO A 55 5.16 -9.48 -5.96
N ALA A 56 5.04 -10.10 -4.79
CA ALA A 56 4.51 -11.45 -4.66
C ALA A 56 3.15 -11.55 -5.36
N ALA A 57 2.99 -12.56 -6.21
CA ALA A 57 1.76 -12.79 -6.95
C ALA A 57 0.56 -12.93 -5.98
N PRO A 58 -0.63 -12.43 -6.36
CA PRO A 58 -1.81 -12.50 -5.50
C PRO A 58 -2.15 -13.97 -5.20
N VAL A 59 -2.26 -14.28 -3.91
CA VAL A 59 -2.62 -15.62 -3.45
C VAL A 59 -4.13 -15.77 -3.58
N ARG A 60 -4.59 -16.74 -4.40
CA ARG A 60 -6.01 -17.06 -4.52
C ARG A 60 -6.49 -17.73 -3.24
N VAL A 61 -7.20 -16.99 -2.39
CA VAL A 61 -7.95 -17.56 -1.26
C VAL A 61 -9.11 -18.34 -1.85
N VAL A 62 -8.99 -19.67 -1.92
CA VAL A 62 -10.07 -20.55 -2.34
C VAL A 62 -10.99 -20.72 -1.15
N GLU A 63 -12.16 -20.07 -1.18
CA GLU A 63 -13.23 -20.41 -0.25
C GLU A 63 -13.63 -21.87 -0.52
N LEU A 64 -13.60 -22.70 0.52
CA LEU A 64 -14.14 -24.05 0.43
C LEU A 64 -15.59 -23.93 -0.07
N PRO A 65 -15.99 -24.64 -1.14
CA PRO A 65 -17.34 -24.55 -1.68
C PRO A 65 -18.32 -24.88 -0.56
N ARG A 66 -19.15 -23.91 -0.16
CA ARG A 66 -20.25 -24.22 0.76
C ARG A 66 -21.25 -25.08 -0.02
N PRO A 67 -21.53 -26.31 0.43
CA PRO A 67 -22.54 -27.12 -0.23
C PRO A 67 -23.88 -26.38 -0.12
N LEU A 68 -24.42 -25.97 -1.27
CA LEU A 68 -25.77 -25.44 -1.34
C LEU A 68 -26.73 -26.59 -1.10
N PRO A 69 -27.63 -26.52 -0.10
CA PRO A 69 -28.64 -27.56 0.08
C PRO A 69 -29.54 -27.56 -1.15
N LEU A 70 -29.66 -28.70 -1.83
CA LEU A 70 -30.65 -28.86 -2.88
C LEU A 70 -32.06 -28.87 -2.25
N PRO A 71 -33.11 -28.41 -2.97
CA PRO A 71 -34.48 -28.46 -2.47
C PRO A 71 -34.84 -29.88 -2.02
N GLY A 72 -35.34 -30.02 -0.78
CA GLY A 72 -35.73 -31.32 -0.20
C GLY A 72 -34.60 -32.12 0.48
N GLN A 73 -33.36 -31.62 0.53
CA GLN A 73 -32.26 -32.26 1.28
C GLN A 73 -32.14 -31.79 2.73
N MET A 74 -32.90 -30.79 3.15
CA MET A 74 -32.90 -30.33 4.54
C MET A 74 -33.68 -31.34 5.39
N LYS A 75 -32.95 -32.14 6.18
CA LYS A 75 -33.57 -32.92 7.27
C LYS A 75 -34.24 -31.93 8.21
N PRO A 76 -35.48 -32.16 8.67
CA PRO A 76 -36.07 -31.37 9.74
C PRO A 76 -35.09 -31.37 10.91
N VAL A 77 -34.55 -30.19 11.22
CA VAL A 77 -33.86 -29.99 12.48
C VAL A 77 -34.96 -30.10 13.51
N GLU A 78 -35.05 -31.23 14.20
CA GLU A 78 -35.83 -31.26 15.43
C GLU A 78 -35.35 -30.08 16.24
N GLU A 79 -36.25 -29.16 16.60
CA GLU A 79 -35.94 -28.05 17.47
C GLU A 79 -35.24 -28.66 18.68
N SER A 80 -33.92 -28.58 18.70
CA SER A 80 -33.13 -29.15 19.78
C SER A 80 -33.63 -28.37 20.98
N ARG A 81 -34.45 -29.00 21.81
CA ARG A 81 -35.00 -28.41 23.01
C ARG A 81 -33.80 -27.91 23.78
N GLN A 82 -33.51 -26.61 23.67
CA GLN A 82 -32.38 -26.02 24.35
C GLN A 82 -32.62 -26.33 25.81
N ALA A 83 -31.64 -26.98 26.45
CA ALA A 83 -31.74 -27.29 27.86
C ALA A 83 -32.04 -25.95 28.57
N PRO A 84 -33.07 -25.88 29.44
CA PRO A 84 -33.40 -24.66 30.14
C PRO A 84 -32.17 -24.14 30.87
N GLU A 85 -31.93 -22.84 30.78
CA GLU A 85 -30.83 -22.21 31.49
C GLU A 85 -31.01 -22.43 33.01
N PRO A 86 -29.94 -22.74 33.76
CA PRO A 86 -30.04 -22.91 35.21
C PRO A 86 -30.64 -21.67 35.88
N ALA A 87 -31.63 -21.87 36.76
CA ALA A 87 -32.25 -20.78 37.50
C ALA A 87 -31.27 -20.10 38.48
N ASP A 88 -30.30 -20.86 39.00
CA ASP A 88 -29.23 -20.35 39.87
C ASP A 88 -28.18 -19.56 39.08
N ALA A 89 -27.94 -18.31 39.51
CA ALA A 89 -26.95 -17.43 38.90
C ALA A 89 -25.53 -17.98 38.97
N THR A 90 -25.20 -18.68 40.07
CA THR A 90 -23.86 -19.25 40.26
C THR A 90 -23.62 -20.37 39.25
N ALA A 91 -24.59 -21.29 39.12
CA ALA A 91 -24.55 -22.34 38.11
C ALA A 91 -24.41 -21.79 36.68
N ARG A 92 -25.13 -20.71 36.33
CA ARG A 92 -25.00 -20.07 35.01
C ARG A 92 -23.59 -19.55 34.73
N VAL A 93 -23.01 -18.81 35.67
CA VAL A 93 -21.66 -18.25 35.51
C VAL A 93 -20.62 -19.36 35.38
N ASN A 94 -20.73 -20.42 36.20
CA ASN A 94 -19.83 -21.56 36.12
C ASN A 94 -19.94 -22.29 34.78
N GLN A 95 -21.16 -22.47 34.27
CA GLN A 95 -21.39 -23.08 32.96
C GLN A 95 -20.81 -22.23 31.82
N ALA A 96 -21.01 -20.91 31.86
CA ALA A 96 -20.44 -19.99 30.87
C ALA A 96 -18.90 -20.02 30.89
N ASN A 97 -18.28 -19.96 32.07
CA ASN A 97 -16.83 -20.04 32.22
C ASN A 97 -16.28 -21.40 31.77
N ALA A 98 -17.01 -22.49 32.01
CA ALA A 98 -16.63 -23.82 31.53
C ALA A 98 -16.71 -23.91 30.00
N ALA A 99 -17.72 -23.31 29.38
CA ALA A 99 -17.88 -23.28 27.92
C ALA A 99 -16.84 -22.40 27.22
N ALA A 100 -16.43 -21.29 27.85
CA ALA A 100 -15.40 -20.38 27.33
C ALA A 100 -13.96 -20.90 27.53
N ARG A 101 -13.79 -21.99 28.29
CA ARG A 101 -12.48 -22.53 28.66
C ARG A 101 -11.84 -23.30 27.52
N ILE A 102 -10.62 -22.91 27.17
CA ILE A 102 -9.78 -23.63 26.22
C ILE A 102 -8.71 -24.39 27.00
N GLN A 103 -8.73 -25.71 26.90
CA GLN A 103 -7.75 -26.60 27.51
C GLN A 103 -6.59 -26.86 26.54
N PRO A 104 -5.37 -27.10 27.06
CA PRO A 104 -4.25 -27.50 26.20
C PRO A 104 -4.56 -28.85 25.55
N VAL A 105 -4.39 -28.90 24.24
CA VAL A 105 -4.56 -30.12 23.42
C VAL A 105 -3.20 -30.57 22.90
N ARG A 106 -3.04 -31.89 22.71
CA ARG A 106 -1.77 -32.48 22.24
C ARG A 106 -1.29 -31.86 20.92
N ASP A 107 -2.21 -31.65 19.98
CA ASP A 107 -1.90 -31.09 18.65
C ASP A 107 -1.53 -29.59 18.69
N GLY A 108 -1.70 -28.93 19.85
CA GLY A 108 -1.31 -27.54 20.05
C GLY A 108 0.13 -27.37 20.54
N PHE A 109 0.87 -28.45 20.80
CA PHE A 109 2.28 -28.37 21.16
C PHE A 109 3.16 -28.32 19.91
N ILE A 110 3.85 -27.20 19.71
CA ILE A 110 4.95 -27.08 18.76
C ILE A 110 6.24 -27.12 19.58
N ASN A 111 6.98 -28.23 19.50
CA ASN A 111 8.09 -28.53 20.41
C ASN A 111 7.61 -28.50 21.89
N SER A 112 8.22 -27.65 22.72
CA SER A 112 7.85 -27.46 24.14
C SER A 112 6.90 -26.28 24.37
N MET A 113 6.36 -25.68 23.30
CA MET A 113 5.49 -24.51 23.36
C MET A 113 4.05 -24.90 23.06
N GLN A 114 3.13 -24.56 23.95
CA GLN A 114 1.70 -24.64 23.66
C GLN A 114 1.28 -23.42 22.87
N VAL A 115 0.60 -23.66 21.75
CA VAL A 115 0.07 -22.60 20.90
C VAL A 115 -1.46 -22.69 20.89
N TYR A 116 -2.12 -21.61 21.30
CA TYR A 116 -3.57 -21.51 21.32
C TYR A 116 -4.10 -20.71 20.12
N PRO A 117 -5.23 -21.08 19.51
CA PRO A 117 -5.92 -20.19 18.57
C PRO A 117 -6.55 -19.04 19.36
N PHE A 118 -6.14 -17.81 19.07
CA PHE A 118 -6.69 -16.64 19.75
C PHE A 118 -8.17 -16.46 19.40
N THR A 119 -8.98 -16.42 20.45
CA THR A 119 -10.41 -16.09 20.43
C THR A 119 -10.68 -15.06 21.53
N GLN A 120 -11.36 -13.98 21.18
CA GLN A 120 -11.74 -12.94 22.14
C GLN A 120 -12.72 -13.51 23.19
N GLY A 121 -12.48 -13.22 24.47
CA GLY A 121 -13.33 -13.67 25.58
C GLY A 121 -13.14 -15.14 26.01
N ALA A 122 -12.21 -15.87 25.39
CA ALA A 122 -11.87 -17.22 25.83
C ALA A 122 -11.03 -17.21 27.11
N LEU A 123 -11.15 -18.27 27.91
CA LEU A 123 -10.37 -18.50 29.13
C LEU A 123 -9.32 -19.60 28.87
N TYR A 124 -8.05 -19.22 28.73
CA TYR A 124 -6.97 -20.16 28.43
C TYR A 124 -6.42 -20.81 29.69
N GLN A 125 -6.42 -22.14 29.74
CA GLN A 125 -5.85 -22.85 30.88
C GLN A 125 -4.33 -23.02 30.72
N VAL A 126 -3.56 -22.67 31.74
CA VAL A 126 -2.10 -22.77 31.73
C VAL A 126 -1.61 -23.51 32.96
N TYR A 127 -0.83 -24.56 32.72
CA TYR A 127 -0.22 -25.37 33.77
C TYR A 127 1.19 -24.87 34.06
N THR A 128 1.44 -24.57 35.33
CA THR A 128 2.73 -24.16 35.87
C THR A 128 3.19 -25.19 36.91
N ALA A 129 4.47 -25.18 37.27
CA ALA A 129 4.97 -26.04 38.34
C ALA A 129 5.93 -25.27 39.26
N VAL A 130 6.00 -25.72 40.52
CA VAL A 130 6.91 -25.15 41.50
C VAL A 130 8.37 -25.36 41.04
N GLY A 131 9.17 -24.30 41.15
CA GLY A 131 10.58 -24.33 40.73
C GLY A 131 10.79 -24.20 39.21
N GLN A 132 9.72 -24.15 38.43
CA GLN A 132 9.76 -23.91 36.99
C GLN A 132 9.16 -22.54 36.64
N ILE A 133 9.66 -21.93 35.56
CA ILE A 133 9.09 -20.71 35.00
C ILE A 133 8.30 -21.11 33.76
N THR A 134 7.05 -20.65 33.67
CA THR A 134 6.26 -20.72 32.44
C THR A 134 6.36 -19.36 31.75
N ASP A 135 6.87 -19.37 30.53
CA ASP A 135 6.92 -18.20 29.65
C ASP A 135 5.60 -18.04 28.90
N ILE A 136 5.10 -16.81 28.81
CA ILE A 136 3.89 -16.46 28.06
C ILE A 136 4.30 -15.42 27.03
N ALA A 137 4.44 -15.84 25.78
CA ALA A 137 4.85 -15.00 24.67
C ALA A 137 3.63 -14.37 23.99
N LEU A 138 3.53 -13.05 24.06
CA LEU A 138 2.46 -12.25 23.43
C LEU A 138 2.73 -12.10 21.92
N GLN A 139 1.83 -11.43 21.19
CA GLN A 139 2.04 -11.21 19.76
C GLN A 139 3.29 -10.35 19.53
N PRO A 140 4.16 -10.68 18.55
CA PRO A 140 5.21 -9.75 18.13
C PRO A 140 4.64 -8.39 17.72
N GLY A 141 5.23 -7.31 18.24
CA GLY A 141 4.78 -5.92 18.06
C GLY A 141 3.74 -5.45 19.08
N GLU A 142 3.24 -6.33 19.94
CA GLU A 142 2.28 -6.01 20.99
C GLU A 142 2.99 -5.43 22.22
N GLN A 143 2.35 -4.46 22.87
CA GLN A 143 2.88 -3.74 24.03
C GLN A 143 1.88 -3.78 25.18
N LEU A 144 2.41 -3.89 26.40
CA LEU A 144 1.62 -3.74 27.62
C LEU A 144 1.14 -2.29 27.74
N VAL A 145 -0.16 -2.07 27.97
CA VAL A 145 -0.73 -0.72 28.06
C VAL A 145 -1.57 -0.52 29.33
N GLY A 146 -1.58 0.73 29.81
CA GLY A 146 -2.35 1.14 30.98
C GLY A 146 -1.62 0.96 32.31
N SER A 147 -2.29 1.34 33.40
CA SER A 147 -1.80 1.12 34.77
C SER A 147 -2.13 -0.30 35.22
N GLY A 148 -1.10 -1.12 35.45
CA GLY A 148 -1.29 -2.53 35.82
C GLY A 148 -1.74 -3.41 34.65
N PRO A 149 -0.94 -3.48 33.56
CA PRO A 149 -1.29 -4.26 32.37
C PRO A 149 -1.39 -5.76 32.65
N VAL A 150 -0.77 -6.23 33.73
CA VAL A 150 -0.81 -7.62 34.17
C VAL A 150 -1.43 -7.66 35.56
N ALA A 151 -2.53 -8.39 35.70
CA ALA A 151 -3.27 -8.53 36.94
C ALA A 151 -3.55 -10.00 37.25
N ALA A 152 -3.30 -10.43 38.48
CA ALA A 152 -3.62 -11.77 38.96
C ALA A 152 -4.47 -11.71 40.24
N GLY A 153 -5.36 -12.67 40.41
CA GLY A 153 -6.21 -12.76 41.62
C GLY A 153 -5.41 -13.06 42.90
N ASP A 154 -4.32 -13.79 42.77
CA ASP A 154 -3.39 -14.09 43.86
C ASP A 154 -1.96 -13.72 43.46
N THR A 155 -1.46 -12.60 43.96
CA THR A 155 -0.09 -12.12 43.70
C THR A 155 0.90 -12.49 44.81
N VAL A 156 0.43 -13.06 45.92
CA VAL A 156 1.30 -13.45 47.05
C VAL A 156 1.92 -14.81 46.77
N ARG A 157 1.17 -15.73 46.17
CA ARG A 157 1.63 -17.08 45.85
C ARG A 157 2.03 -17.26 44.39
N TRP A 158 1.95 -16.20 43.61
CA TRP A 158 2.36 -16.17 42.21
C TRP A 158 3.33 -15.04 41.97
N ILE A 159 4.53 -15.41 41.54
CA ILE A 159 5.56 -14.46 41.13
C ILE A 159 5.38 -14.25 39.63
N ILE A 160 5.18 -13.00 39.24
CA ILE A 160 4.97 -12.59 37.86
C ILE A 160 6.01 -11.54 37.53
N GLY A 161 6.65 -11.67 36.37
CA GLY A 161 7.52 -10.65 35.81
C GLY A 161 7.29 -10.53 34.31
N ASP A 162 7.68 -9.42 33.73
CA ASP A 162 7.68 -9.21 32.29
C ASP A 162 9.10 -9.01 31.77
N THR A 163 9.31 -9.41 30.52
CA THR A 163 10.55 -9.15 29.78
C THR A 163 10.23 -8.97 28.31
N GLN A 164 11.21 -8.52 27.53
CA GLN A 164 11.06 -8.28 26.10
C GLN A 164 12.20 -8.94 25.35
N SER A 165 11.87 -9.52 24.20
CA SER A 165 12.84 -10.09 23.25
C SER A 165 12.66 -9.44 21.88
N GLY A 166 13.67 -9.55 21.02
CA GLY A 166 13.63 -8.93 19.68
C GLY A 166 13.83 -7.41 19.68
N SER A 167 13.68 -6.79 18.50
CA SER A 167 13.85 -5.35 18.34
C SER A 167 12.99 -4.80 17.20
N GLY A 168 12.58 -3.54 17.32
CA GLY A 168 11.74 -2.87 16.31
C GLY A 168 10.42 -3.63 16.08
N ALA A 169 10.16 -4.03 14.84
CA ALA A 169 8.93 -4.73 14.44
C ALA A 169 8.83 -6.17 14.95
N THR A 170 9.93 -6.77 15.43
CA THR A 170 9.94 -8.12 16.00
C THR A 170 10.01 -8.12 17.53
N LEU A 171 9.90 -6.95 18.17
CA LEU A 171 9.87 -6.84 19.62
C LEU A 171 8.67 -7.62 20.16
N GLN A 172 8.91 -8.53 21.09
CA GLN A 172 7.91 -9.42 21.65
C GLN A 172 7.97 -9.34 23.17
N VAL A 173 6.81 -9.14 23.79
CA VAL A 173 6.66 -9.14 25.24
C VAL A 173 6.46 -10.57 25.73
N HIS A 174 7.14 -10.90 26.83
CA HIS A 174 7.06 -12.17 27.53
C HIS A 174 6.62 -11.95 28.97
N ILE A 175 5.61 -12.68 29.42
CA ILE A 175 5.20 -12.71 30.83
C ILE A 175 5.69 -14.01 31.45
N LEU A 176 6.56 -13.89 32.44
CA LEU A 176 7.15 -15.00 33.18
C LEU A 176 6.34 -15.25 34.44
N VAL A 177 5.83 -16.47 34.60
CA VAL A 177 4.97 -16.84 35.73
C VAL A 177 5.60 -18.00 36.49
N LYS A 178 5.65 -17.88 37.81
CA LYS A 178 6.15 -18.91 38.72
C LYS A 178 5.28 -19.02 39.98
N PRO A 179 4.70 -20.20 40.27
CA PRO A 179 3.98 -20.42 41.52
C PRO A 179 4.95 -20.68 42.67
N THR A 180 4.55 -20.33 43.90
CA THR A 180 5.34 -20.63 45.11
C THR A 180 4.95 -21.97 45.76
N ARG A 181 3.78 -22.54 45.41
CA ARG A 181 3.29 -23.84 45.90
C ARG A 181 2.52 -24.58 44.80
N ALA A 182 2.44 -25.91 44.92
CA ALA A 182 1.59 -26.75 44.08
C ALA A 182 0.12 -26.60 44.50
N GLU A 183 -0.80 -27.11 43.67
CA GLU A 183 -2.25 -27.13 43.91
C GLU A 183 -2.85 -25.73 44.13
N LEU A 184 -2.33 -24.75 43.40
CA LEU A 184 -2.85 -23.39 43.36
C LEU A 184 -3.63 -23.15 42.07
N MET A 185 -4.72 -22.40 42.20
CA MET A 185 -5.49 -21.91 41.06
C MET A 185 -5.71 -20.41 41.21
N THR A 186 -5.43 -19.64 40.16
CA THR A 186 -5.74 -18.20 40.08
C THR A 186 -6.05 -17.83 38.64
N ASN A 187 -6.69 -16.68 38.44
CA ASN A 187 -6.74 -16.04 37.14
C ASN A 187 -5.54 -15.12 36.92
N LEU A 188 -5.21 -14.91 35.64
CA LEU A 188 -4.28 -13.91 35.14
C LEU A 188 -4.95 -13.18 33.97
N VAL A 189 -4.90 -11.86 33.99
CA VAL A 189 -5.41 -10.98 32.92
C VAL A 189 -4.25 -10.12 32.43
N ILE A 190 -4.06 -10.10 31.11
CA ILE A 190 -3.03 -9.29 30.45
C ILE A 190 -3.72 -8.36 29.46
N ASN A 191 -3.54 -7.06 29.63
CA ASN A 191 -4.05 -6.01 28.76
C ASN A 191 -2.93 -5.41 27.93
N THR A 192 -3.16 -5.34 26.63
CA THR A 192 -2.20 -4.82 25.65
C THR A 192 -2.85 -3.83 24.69
N ASN A 193 -2.07 -3.28 23.76
CA ASN A 193 -2.58 -2.40 22.71
C ASN A 193 -3.47 -3.11 21.67
N LEU A 194 -3.38 -4.44 21.52
CA LEU A 194 -4.13 -5.19 20.51
C LEU A 194 -5.16 -6.14 21.14
N HIS A 195 -4.77 -6.87 22.18
CA HIS A 195 -5.59 -7.92 22.78
C HIS A 195 -5.69 -7.84 24.31
N THR A 196 -6.75 -8.46 24.84
CA THR A 196 -6.88 -8.81 26.25
C THR A 196 -6.86 -10.34 26.38
N TYR A 197 -5.92 -10.85 27.17
CA TYR A 197 -5.77 -12.27 27.44
C TYR A 197 -6.35 -12.60 28.81
N HIS A 198 -7.23 -13.61 28.86
CA HIS A 198 -7.76 -14.16 30.10
C HIS A 198 -7.27 -15.59 30.28
N MET A 199 -6.62 -15.85 31.41
CA MET A 199 -5.97 -17.13 31.66
C MET A 199 -6.35 -17.65 33.03
N GLU A 200 -6.47 -18.98 33.14
CA GLU A 200 -6.52 -19.68 34.42
C GLU A 200 -5.20 -20.43 34.63
N LEU A 201 -4.45 -20.01 35.64
CA LEU A 201 -3.20 -20.62 36.03
C LEU A 201 -3.49 -21.76 37.00
N ARG A 202 -2.89 -22.93 36.74
CA ARG A 202 -2.93 -24.10 37.62
C ARG A 202 -1.52 -24.56 37.95
N SER A 203 -1.17 -24.51 39.22
CA SER A 203 0.12 -25.00 39.71
C SER A 203 0.03 -26.49 40.00
N THR A 204 0.99 -27.26 39.49
CA THR A 204 1.17 -28.69 39.78
C THR A 204 2.53 -28.93 40.45
N GLU A 205 2.78 -30.16 40.91
CA GLU A 205 4.06 -30.52 41.53
C GLU A 205 5.23 -30.54 40.54
N ARG A 206 5.02 -31.04 39.31
CA ARG A 206 6.11 -31.30 38.33
C ARG A 206 5.75 -30.97 36.88
N THR A 207 4.47 -30.99 36.53
CA THR A 207 4.02 -30.82 35.15
C THR A 207 3.78 -29.35 34.85
N TYR A 208 4.52 -28.80 33.89
CA TYR A 208 4.40 -27.41 33.50
C TYR A 208 4.44 -27.29 31.98
N MET A 209 3.93 -26.16 31.51
CA MET A 209 4.12 -25.71 30.14
C MET A 209 5.32 -24.78 30.14
N ALA A 210 6.33 -25.08 29.33
CA ALA A 210 7.54 -24.27 29.27
C ALA A 210 7.28 -22.90 28.64
N SER A 211 6.49 -22.88 27.57
CA SER A 211 6.06 -21.64 26.92
C SER A 211 4.62 -21.75 26.40
N VAL A 212 3.91 -20.63 26.41
CA VAL A 212 2.55 -20.47 25.88
C VAL A 212 2.53 -19.30 24.92
N SER A 213 1.92 -19.48 23.75
CA SER A 213 1.73 -18.42 22.77
C SER A 213 0.39 -18.58 22.06
N TRP A 214 0.04 -17.60 21.22
CA TRP A 214 -1.19 -17.60 20.45
C TRP A 214 -0.94 -17.48 18.96
N GLN A 215 -1.82 -18.10 18.18
CA GLN A 215 -1.98 -17.87 16.75
C GLN A 215 -3.18 -16.97 16.50
N TYR A 216 -3.03 -16.03 15.56
CA TYR A 216 -4.03 -15.01 15.24
C TYR A 216 -4.59 -15.26 13.83
N PRO A 217 -5.49 -16.24 13.64
CA PRO A 217 -5.95 -16.64 12.31
C PRO A 217 -6.74 -15.54 11.59
N GLN A 218 -7.44 -14.66 12.32
CA GLN A 218 -8.15 -13.53 11.72
C GLN A 218 -7.20 -12.51 11.10
N ASP A 219 -6.10 -12.19 11.79
CA ASP A 219 -5.07 -11.26 11.31
C ASP A 219 -4.38 -11.79 10.06
N GLN A 220 -4.12 -13.10 9.99
CA GLN A 220 -3.52 -13.73 8.81
C GLN A 220 -4.41 -13.56 7.57
N LEU A 221 -5.72 -13.70 7.71
CA LEU A 221 -6.64 -13.50 6.60
C LEU A 221 -6.72 -12.02 6.17
N ILE A 222 -6.67 -11.09 7.12
CA ILE A 222 -6.65 -9.65 6.83
C ILE A 222 -5.35 -9.26 6.13
N ALA A 223 -4.21 -9.76 6.58
CA ALA A 223 -2.91 -9.53 5.95
C ALA A 223 -2.88 -10.05 4.51
N LEU A 224 -3.38 -11.27 4.27
CA LEU A 224 -3.51 -11.84 2.92
C LEU A 224 -4.42 -10.99 2.02
N ARG A 225 -5.54 -10.49 2.53
CA ARG A 225 -6.44 -9.60 1.77
C ARG A 225 -5.76 -8.28 1.41
N ARG A 226 -5.00 -7.68 2.33
CA ARG A 226 -4.24 -6.44 2.07
C ARG A 226 -3.15 -6.66 1.02
N GLN A 227 -2.38 -7.73 1.15
CA GLN A 227 -1.36 -8.10 0.17
C GLN A 227 -1.97 -8.31 -1.22
N ASN A 228 -3.12 -8.99 -1.30
CA ASN A 228 -3.84 -9.16 -2.57
C ASN A 228 -4.31 -7.82 -3.15
N ALA A 229 -4.76 -6.87 -2.32
CA ALA A 229 -5.17 -5.54 -2.78
C ALA A 229 -3.98 -4.72 -3.31
N GLU A 230 -2.82 -4.76 -2.63
CA GLU A 230 -1.59 -4.10 -3.06
C GLU A 230 -1.04 -4.72 -4.35
N ALA A 231 -1.04 -6.05 -4.45
CA ALA A 231 -0.66 -6.77 -5.66
C ALA A 231 -1.62 -6.45 -6.84
N GLN A 232 -2.93 -6.30 -6.59
CA GLN A 232 -3.89 -5.85 -7.60
C GLN A 232 -3.70 -4.40 -8.00
N ALA A 233 -3.39 -3.50 -7.06
CA ALA A 233 -3.13 -2.10 -7.35
C ALA A 233 -1.83 -1.89 -8.17
N THR A 234 -0.87 -2.81 -8.02
CA THR A 234 0.42 -2.78 -8.74
C THR A 234 0.36 -3.51 -10.08
N GLN A 235 -0.75 -4.18 -10.40
CA GLN A 235 -0.91 -4.83 -11.71
C GLN A 235 -0.92 -3.76 -12.82
N PRO A 236 -0.09 -3.92 -13.87
CA PRO A 236 -0.11 -3.02 -15.01
C PRO A 236 -1.50 -3.03 -15.66
N VAL A 237 -2.12 -1.85 -15.77
CA VAL A 237 -3.43 -1.65 -16.43
C VAL A 237 -3.40 -2.08 -17.90
N ALA A 238 -2.21 -2.13 -18.51
CA ALA A 238 -1.99 -2.61 -19.88
C ALA A 238 -1.48 -4.06 -19.90
N THR A 239 -2.29 -5.02 -19.48
CA THR A 239 -2.09 -6.43 -19.85
C THR A 239 -2.79 -6.65 -21.20
N GLY A 240 -2.01 -6.77 -22.28
CA GLY A 240 -2.57 -7.00 -23.61
C GLY A 240 -1.78 -6.45 -24.81
N VAL A 241 -0.61 -5.85 -24.60
CA VAL A 241 0.25 -5.50 -25.74
C VAL A 241 0.89 -6.77 -26.27
N ASP A 242 0.35 -7.30 -27.36
CA ASP A 242 0.99 -8.37 -28.12
C ASP A 242 2.23 -7.81 -28.81
N LEU A 243 3.38 -8.02 -28.19
CA LEU A 243 4.69 -7.55 -28.68
C LEU A 243 5.00 -8.05 -30.10
N SER A 244 4.34 -9.13 -30.57
CA SER A 244 4.53 -9.67 -31.91
C SER A 244 3.79 -8.90 -33.02
N ARG A 245 2.82 -8.06 -32.65
CA ARG A 245 1.96 -7.30 -33.59
C ARG A 245 2.18 -5.79 -33.55
N ILE A 246 3.28 -5.34 -32.94
CA ILE A 246 3.60 -3.91 -32.87
C ILE A 246 4.12 -3.42 -34.23
N ASN A 247 3.47 -2.39 -34.76
CA ASN A 247 3.89 -1.72 -35.99
C ASN A 247 4.67 -0.43 -35.65
N PHE A 248 5.95 -0.40 -36.03
CA PHE A 248 6.84 0.76 -35.82
C PHE A 248 6.96 1.66 -37.06
N ARG A 249 6.13 1.46 -38.10
CA ARG A 249 6.24 2.17 -39.39
C ARG A 249 5.67 3.60 -39.35
N TYR A 250 5.99 4.34 -38.30
CA TYR A 250 5.61 5.74 -38.13
C TYR A 250 6.86 6.62 -38.19
N GLU A 251 6.79 7.67 -39.00
CA GLU A 251 7.83 8.69 -39.06
C GLU A 251 7.38 9.94 -38.30
N VAL A 252 8.23 10.44 -37.40
CA VAL A 252 7.97 11.69 -36.67
C VAL A 252 8.69 12.83 -37.38
N THR A 253 7.97 13.55 -38.23
CA THR A 253 8.45 14.73 -38.95
C THR A 253 8.02 16.03 -38.27
N GLY A 254 8.82 17.10 -38.37
CA GLY A 254 8.50 18.43 -37.83
C GLY A 254 9.66 19.07 -37.05
N ASP A 255 9.40 20.21 -36.43
CA ASP A 255 10.39 21.00 -35.72
C ASP A 255 11.03 20.23 -34.54
N ARG A 256 12.31 20.49 -34.29
CA ARG A 256 13.05 19.95 -33.13
C ARG A 256 12.69 20.70 -31.85
N ALA A 257 11.41 20.65 -31.47
CA ALA A 257 10.92 21.21 -30.22
C ALA A 257 11.20 20.26 -29.04
N ALA A 258 11.32 20.81 -27.83
CA ALA A 258 11.56 20.04 -26.60
C ALA A 258 10.44 19.02 -26.27
N TRP A 259 9.26 19.16 -26.89
CA TRP A 259 8.12 18.26 -26.75
C TRP A 259 7.96 17.25 -27.87
N ARG A 260 8.89 17.22 -28.83
CA ARG A 260 8.81 16.30 -29.97
C ARG A 260 8.78 14.83 -29.47
N PRO A 261 7.81 14.03 -29.93
CA PRO A 261 7.78 12.59 -29.64
C PRO A 261 9.07 11.90 -30.09
N LEU A 262 9.50 10.91 -29.32
CA LEU A 262 10.63 10.05 -29.68
C LEU A 262 10.24 9.05 -30.75
N ARG A 263 9.08 8.41 -30.57
CA ARG A 263 8.55 7.40 -31.48
C ARG A 263 7.04 7.31 -31.33
N ALA A 264 6.39 6.76 -32.36
CA ALA A 264 5.01 6.32 -32.33
C ALA A 264 4.95 4.87 -32.83
N TYR A 265 4.06 4.07 -32.25
CA TYR A 265 3.80 2.70 -32.65
C TYR A 265 2.35 2.32 -32.35
N ASP A 266 1.82 1.31 -33.03
CA ASP A 266 0.47 0.80 -32.78
C ASP A 266 0.46 -0.72 -32.57
N ASP A 267 -0.54 -1.21 -31.85
CA ASP A 267 -0.82 -2.65 -31.63
C ASP A 267 -2.04 -3.13 -32.45
N GLY A 268 -2.46 -2.37 -33.47
CA GLY A 268 -3.66 -2.59 -34.27
C GLY A 268 -4.98 -2.12 -33.61
N ARG A 269 -4.98 -1.75 -32.33
CA ARG A 269 -6.17 -1.24 -31.62
C ARG A 269 -5.98 0.18 -31.11
N GLN A 270 -4.78 0.52 -30.65
CA GLN A 270 -4.43 1.79 -30.05
C GLN A 270 -3.04 2.23 -30.53
N VAL A 271 -2.87 3.54 -30.67
CA VAL A 271 -1.61 4.17 -31.04
C VAL A 271 -0.95 4.69 -29.78
N PHE A 272 0.29 4.28 -29.54
CA PHE A 272 1.13 4.73 -28.46
C PHE A 272 2.14 5.75 -28.98
N ILE A 273 2.31 6.85 -28.26
CA ILE A 273 3.25 7.92 -28.59
C ILE A 273 4.18 8.09 -27.40
N GLU A 274 5.48 7.85 -27.62
CA GLU A 274 6.50 7.96 -26.58
C GLU A 274 7.09 9.37 -26.59
N PHE A 275 7.14 9.98 -25.41
CA PHE A 275 7.77 11.27 -25.16
C PHE A 275 8.95 11.09 -24.21
N ARG A 276 9.94 12.00 -24.26
CA ARG A 276 10.95 12.08 -23.20
C ARG A 276 10.26 12.48 -21.90
N GLY A 277 10.60 11.83 -20.78
CA GLY A 277 9.82 11.85 -19.52
C GLY A 277 9.45 13.22 -18.94
N ALA A 278 10.12 14.31 -19.32
CA ALA A 278 9.83 15.66 -18.86
C ALA A 278 8.84 16.46 -19.75
N SER A 279 8.52 15.97 -20.97
CA SER A 279 7.83 16.78 -21.99
C SER A 279 6.31 16.69 -21.99
N ALA A 280 5.70 15.75 -21.26
CA ALA A 280 4.26 15.49 -21.29
C ALA A 280 3.38 16.67 -20.80
N ARG A 281 3.96 17.68 -20.14
CA ARG A 281 3.25 18.91 -19.68
C ARG A 281 3.27 20.08 -20.66
N ALA A 282 4.07 20.03 -21.72
CA ALA A 282 4.08 21.11 -22.71
C ALA A 282 2.85 20.98 -23.60
N ARG A 283 1.87 21.89 -23.43
CA ARG A 283 0.60 22.00 -24.19
C ARG A 283 0.64 21.29 -25.56
N CYS A 284 0.17 20.05 -25.59
CA CYS A 284 -0.03 19.31 -26.82
C CYS A 284 -1.18 19.98 -27.59
N ARG A 285 -0.85 20.92 -28.48
CA ARG A 285 -1.85 21.48 -29.40
C ARG A 285 -2.05 20.48 -30.52
N ARG A 286 -3.11 19.67 -30.40
CA ARG A 286 -3.73 18.81 -31.43
C ARG A 286 -2.72 17.91 -32.19
N CYS A 287 -2.62 16.65 -31.77
CA CYS A 287 -2.06 15.60 -32.63
C CYS A 287 -3.00 15.36 -33.82
N SER A 288 -2.46 15.31 -35.03
CA SER A 288 -3.18 14.84 -36.22
C SER A 288 -2.39 13.69 -36.82
N LEU A 289 -3.04 12.54 -36.99
CA LEU A 289 -2.47 11.44 -37.77
C LEU A 289 -2.77 11.70 -39.25
N SER A 290 -1.74 11.65 -40.08
CA SER A 290 -1.85 11.75 -41.53
C SER A 290 -1.34 10.45 -42.15
N ALA A 291 -2.10 9.86 -43.06
CA ALA A 291 -1.67 8.70 -43.83
C ALA A 291 -0.56 9.10 -44.83
N PRO A 292 0.35 8.17 -45.21
CA PRO A 292 1.40 8.47 -46.19
C PRO A 292 0.78 8.88 -47.53
N LYS A 293 1.26 10.00 -48.06
CA LYS A 293 0.91 10.48 -49.40
C LYS A 293 1.52 9.51 -50.42
N ALA A 294 0.68 8.79 -51.16
CA ALA A 294 1.13 7.88 -52.20
C ALA A 294 1.94 8.63 -53.26
N THR A 295 3.21 8.27 -53.41
CA THR A 295 4.07 8.75 -54.50
C THR A 295 3.62 8.07 -55.80
N PRO A 296 3.28 8.80 -56.88
CA PRO A 296 2.92 8.17 -58.14
C PRO A 296 4.15 7.53 -58.80
N PRO A 297 4.02 6.37 -59.47
CA PRO A 297 5.14 5.70 -60.10
C PRO A 297 5.65 6.46 -61.33
N SER A 298 6.98 6.53 -61.47
CA SER A 298 7.69 7.09 -62.61
C SER A 298 7.41 6.27 -63.89
N SER A 299 6.82 6.89 -64.90
CA SER A 299 6.58 6.30 -66.21
C SER A 299 7.84 6.34 -67.07
N SER A 300 8.48 5.19 -67.27
CA SER A 300 9.44 4.98 -68.37
C SER A 300 9.21 3.60 -68.98
N THR A 301 8.47 3.52 -70.09
CA THR A 301 8.63 2.44 -71.08
C THR A 301 8.08 2.89 -72.42
N THR A 302 9.01 3.04 -73.36
CA THR A 302 8.83 3.16 -74.80
C THR A 302 8.20 1.89 -75.36
N GLY A 303 7.15 2.01 -76.17
CA GLY A 303 6.55 0.89 -76.90
C GLY A 303 5.75 1.41 -78.10
N SER A 304 6.33 1.27 -79.28
CA SER A 304 5.76 1.65 -80.58
C SER A 304 4.57 0.78 -80.96
N ALA A 305 3.48 1.39 -81.41
CA ALA A 305 2.40 0.71 -82.11
C ALA A 305 2.36 1.23 -83.57
N THR A 306 2.58 0.31 -84.52
CA THR A 306 2.28 0.51 -85.93
C THR A 306 0.89 -0.06 -86.21
N THR A 307 0.07 0.86 -86.73
CA THR A 307 -1.27 0.83 -87.30
C THR A 307 -1.62 -0.36 -88.20
N THR A 308 -2.91 -0.75 -88.19
CA THR A 308 -3.69 -0.87 -89.44
C THR A 308 -4.62 0.34 -89.53
#